data_AF-A0A0D2ELR5-F1
#
_entry.id   AF-A0A0D2ELR5-F1
#
_cell.length_a   1.000
_cell.length_b   1.000
_cell.length_c   1.000
_cell.angle_alpha   90.00
_cell.angle_beta   90.00
_cell.angle_gamma   90.00
#
_symmetry.space_group_name_H-M   'P 1'
#
loop_
_entity.id
_entity.type
_entity.pdbx_description
1 polymer ?
#
loop_
_entity_poly.entity_id
_entity_poly.type
_entity_poly.pdbx_seq_one_letter_code
_entity_poly.pdbx_strand_id
1 'polypeptide(L)' 'MWRITSKLLWAFDIREPVDPVTGKTIPLDPTAYNPGITQAPLPFKVRITPRSPEHAAALQKEYRAALDFLAPFESNE' A
#
# COMPACT_ATOMS: atom_id res chain seq x y z
N MET A 1 6.00 11.33 -8.93
CA MET A 1 5.05 10.94 -7.86
C MET A 1 3.75 10.37 -8.40
N TRP A 2 2.98 11.12 -9.22
CA TRP A 2 1.66 10.67 -9.69
C TRP A 2 1.65 9.27 -10.34
N ARG A 3 2.67 8.90 -11.13
CA ARG A 3 2.76 7.55 -11.74
C ARG A 3 2.80 6.42 -10.71
N ILE A 4 3.50 6.63 -9.59
CA ILE A 4 3.58 5.62 -8.52
C ILE A 4 2.21 5.52 -7.84
N THR A 5 1.62 6.66 -7.48
CA THR A 5 0.28 6.71 -6.89
C THR A 5 -0.75 6.08 -7.80
N SER A 6 -0.74 6.36 -9.11
CA SER A 6 -1.65 5.76 -10.09
C SER A 6 -1.49 4.25 -10.18
N LYS A 7 -0.27 3.71 -10.12
CA LYS A 7 -0.05 2.25 -10.10
C LYS A 7 -0.59 1.61 -8.82
N LEU A 8 -0.39 2.24 -7.67
CA LEU A 8 -0.94 1.76 -6.40
C LEU A 8 -2.47 1.78 -6.42
N LEU A 9 -3.06 2.88 -6.88
CA LEU A 9 -4.51 3.00 -7.01
C LEU A 9 -5.07 2.04 -8.06
N TRP A 10 -4.36 1.77 -9.16
CA TRP A 10 -4.79 0.77 -10.15
C TRP A 10 -4.76 -0.65 -9.58
N ALA A 11 -3.72 -1.01 -8.82
CA ALA A 11 -3.52 -2.38 -8.36
C ALA A 11 -4.32 -2.75 -7.11
N PHE A 12 -4.51 -1.80 -6.20
CA PHE A 12 -5.04 -2.06 -4.87
C PHE A 12 -6.35 -1.33 -4.59
N ASP A 13 -7.18 -2.00 -3.80
CA ASP A 13 -8.24 -1.40 -3.03
C ASP A 13 -7.68 -1.03 -1.65
N ILE A 14 -7.74 0.25 -1.30
CA ILE A 14 -7.19 0.80 -0.06
C ILE A 14 -8.38 1.28 0.76
N ARG A 15 -8.64 0.61 1.88
CA ARG A 15 -9.80 0.87 2.73
C ARG A 15 -9.41 1.06 4.18
N GLU A 16 -10.31 1.72 4.91
CA GLU A 16 -10.26 1.79 6.37
C GLU A 16 -10.27 0.39 7.00
N PRO A 17 -9.65 0.22 8.18
CA PRO A 17 -9.60 -1.05 8.87
C PRO A 17 -11.00 -1.53 9.28
N VAL A 18 -11.14 -2.82 9.55
CA VAL A 18 -12.38 -3.42 10.09
C VAL A 18 -12.04 -4.02 11.44
N ASP A 19 -12.93 -3.82 12.39
CA ASP A 19 -12.88 -4.44 13.69
C ASP A 19 -13.00 -5.97 13.53
N PRO A 20 -12.02 -6.76 14.01
CA PRO A 20 -12.03 -8.21 13.85
C PRO A 20 -13.16 -8.90 14.64
N VAL A 21 -13.69 -8.26 15.69
CA VAL A 21 -14.78 -8.79 16.52
C VAL A 21 -16.14 -8.42 15.94
N THR A 22 -16.33 -7.15 15.57
CA THR A 22 -17.66 -6.67 15.14
C THR A 22 -17.86 -6.68 13.63
N GLY A 23 -16.80 -6.82 12.84
CA GLY A 23 -16.85 -6.75 11.38
C GLY A 23 -17.14 -5.35 10.82
N LYS A 24 -17.25 -4.33 11.68
CA LYS A 24 -17.56 -2.95 11.27
C LYS A 24 -16.30 -2.21 10.88
N THR A 25 -16.44 -1.27 9.94
CA THR A 25 -15.34 -0.37 9.57
C THR A 25 -14.98 0.53 10.75
N ILE A 26 -13.69 0.64 11.06
CA ILE A 26 -13.16 1.56 12.07
C ILE A 26 -12.71 2.82 11.31
N PRO A 27 -13.39 3.97 11.51
CA PRO A 27 -13.03 5.20 10.83
C PRO A 27 -11.64 5.69 11.23
N LEU A 28 -10.91 6.25 10.27
CA LEU A 28 -9.67 6.97 10.52
C LEU A 28 -9.96 8.33 11.14
N ASP A 29 -9.04 8.79 11.99
CA ASP A 29 -9.07 10.16 12.51
C ASP A 29 -8.36 11.10 11.51
N PRO A 30 -9.09 11.98 10.79
CA PRO A 30 -8.50 12.89 9.81
C PRO A 30 -7.68 14.03 10.46
N THR A 31 -7.67 14.14 11.79
CA THR A 31 -6.99 15.20 12.55
C THR A 31 -5.78 14.69 13.34
N ALA A 32 -5.53 13.38 13.34
CA ALA A 32 -4.40 12.75 14.04
C ALA A 32 -3.07 13.03 13.34
N TYR A 33 -2.43 14.16 13.67
CA TYR A 33 -1.13 14.58 13.14
C TYR A 33 -0.16 14.88 14.29
N ASN A 34 1.15 14.76 14.04
CA ASN A 34 2.13 15.25 15.00
C ASN A 34 2.09 16.80 15.08
N PRO A 35 2.40 17.39 16.25
CA PRO A 35 2.52 18.83 16.38
C PRO A 35 3.81 19.35 15.72
N GLY A 36 3.85 20.65 15.42
CA GLY A 36 5.04 21.36 14.90
C GLY A 36 4.83 21.97 13.51
N ILE A 37 5.90 22.56 12.96
CA ILE A 37 5.88 23.21 11.63
C ILE A 37 5.82 22.16 10.51
N THR A 38 6.51 21.03 10.69
CA THR A 38 6.46 19.88 9.78
C THR A 38 5.49 18.85 10.33
N GLN A 39 4.27 18.87 9.82
CA GLN A 39 3.21 17.95 10.21
C GLN A 39 3.14 16.75 9.26
N ALA A 40 2.85 15.59 9.82
CA ALA A 40 2.58 14.33 9.15
C ALA A 40 1.49 13.58 9.95
N PRO A 41 0.68 12.73 9.28
CA PRO A 41 -0.26 11.88 9.98
C PRO A 41 0.46 11.01 11.02
N LEU A 42 -0.15 10.83 12.19
CA LEU A 42 0.26 9.80 13.13
C LEU A 42 0.04 8.41 12.49
N PRO A 43 0.77 7.36 12.91
CA PRO A 43 0.58 6.02 12.36
C PRO A 43 -0.88 5.55 12.43
N PHE A 44 -1.40 5.04 11.32
CA PHE A 44 -2.77 4.56 11.20
C PHE A 44 -2.81 3.19 10.51
N LYS A 45 -3.88 2.43 10.74
CA LYS A 45 -4.09 1.11 10.12
C LYS A 45 -4.91 1.27 8.85
N VAL A 46 -4.62 0.47 7.83
CA VAL A 46 -5.39 0.37 6.58
C VAL A 46 -5.46 -1.07 6.13
N ARG A 47 -6.48 -1.40 5.33
CA ARG A 47 -6.51 -2.63 4.53
C ARG A 47 -6.08 -2.30 3.12
N ILE A 48 -5.10 -3.04 2.62
CA ILE A 48 -4.64 -2.96 1.24
C ILE A 48 -4.80 -4.36 0.64
N THR A 49 -5.67 -4.49 -0.35
CA THR A 49 -5.94 -5.77 -1.02
C THR A 49 -5.87 -5.58 -2.53
N PRO A 50 -5.35 -6.54 -3.31
CA PRO A 50 -5.46 -6.49 -4.77
C PRO A 50 -6.92 -6.35 -5.19
N ARG A 51 -7.20 -5.53 -6.21
CA ARG A 51 -8.58 -5.30 -6.67
C ARG A 51 -9.24 -6.55 -7.26
N SER A 52 -8.43 -7.42 -7.86
CA SER A 52 -8.88 -8.71 -8.40
C SER A 52 -7.71 -9.69 -8.53
N PRO A 53 -7.97 -10.99 -8.77
CA PRO A 53 -6.94 -11.97 -9.08
C PRO A 53 -6.05 -11.58 -10.28
N GLU A 54 -6.61 -10.92 -11.29
CA GLU A 54 -5.88 -10.47 -12.49
C GLU A 54 -4.87 -9.37 -12.15
N HIS A 55 -5.25 -8.43 -11.27
CA HIS A 55 -4.32 -7.39 -10.79
C HIS A 55 -3.18 -8.03 -10.00
N ALA A 56 -3.48 -9.02 -9.15
CA ALA A 56 -2.45 -9.75 -8.40
C ALA A 56 -1.50 -10.51 -9.33
N ALA A 57 -2.02 -11.19 -10.36
CA ALA A 57 -1.22 -11.89 -11.35
C ALA A 57 -0.31 -10.94 -12.14
N ALA A 58 -0.83 -9.78 -12.55
CA ALA A 58 -0.03 -8.74 -13.21
C ALA A 58 1.10 -8.23 -12.29
N LEU A 59 0.80 -7.94 -11.01
CA LEU A 59 1.82 -7.54 -10.04
C LEU A 59 2.91 -8.60 -9.87
N GLN A 60 2.55 -9.88 -9.72
CA GLN A 60 3.52 -10.96 -9.56
C GLN A 60 4.42 -11.12 -10.79
N LYS A 61 3.85 -11.01 -11.99
CA LYS A 61 4.62 -11.05 -13.24
C LYS A 61 5.63 -9.89 -13.31
N GLU A 62 5.17 -8.66 -13.06
CA GLU A 62 6.03 -7.47 -13.10
C GLU A 62 7.10 -7.50 -12.01
N TYR A 63 6.73 -7.95 -10.81
CA TYR A 63 7.67 -8.12 -9.70
C TYR A 63 8.76 -9.12 -10.07
N ARG A 64 8.40 -10.28 -10.64
CA ARG A 64 9.38 -11.27 -11.08
C ARG A 64 10.32 -10.72 -12.14
N ALA A 65 9.77 -10.04 -13.15
CA ALA A 65 10.57 -9.41 -14.20
C ALA A 65 11.54 -8.34 -13.64
N ALA A 66 11.09 -7.57 -12.65
CA ALA A 66 11.93 -6.59 -11.97
C ALA A 66 13.06 -7.25 -11.18
N LEU A 67 12.78 -8.34 -10.44
CA LEU A 67 13.81 -9.11 -9.75
C LEU A 67 14.82 -9.70 -10.72
N ASP A 68 14.36 -10.34 -11.80
CA ASP A 68 15.25 -10.93 -12.81
C ASP A 68 16.13 -9.86 -13.47
N PHE A 69 15.59 -8.67 -13.73
CA PHE A 69 16.33 -7.53 -14.27
C PHE A 69 17.35 -6.95 -13.28
N LEU A 70 17.00 -6.89 -11.99
CA LEU A 70 17.83 -6.30 -10.94
C LEU A 70 18.84 -7.29 -10.35
N ALA A 71 18.69 -8.60 -10.58
CA ALA A 71 19.55 -9.64 -10.03
C ALA A 71 21.07 -9.40 -10.19
N PRO A 72 21.59 -8.85 -11.31
CA PRO A 72 23.02 -8.56 -11.42
C PRO A 72 23.53 -7.45 -10.48
N PHE A 73 22.62 -6.66 -9.91
CA PHE A 73 22.92 -5.51 -9.05
C PHE A 73 22.57 -5.78 -7.58
N GLU A 74 21.98 -6.94 -7.25
CA GLU A 74 21.79 -7.33 -5.85
C GLU A 74 23.17 -7.56 -5.22
N SER A 75 23.56 -6.63 -4.33
CA SER A 75 24.75 -6.82 -3.50
C SER A 75 24.45 -7.90 -2.45
N ASN A 76 25.21 -9.00 -2.50
CA ASN A 76 25.33 -9.90 -1.37
C ASN A 76 26.21 -9.21 -0.31
N GLU A 77 25.66 -8.22 0.39
CA GLU A 77 26.23 -7.74 1.67
C GLU A 77 25.69 -8.57 2.84
#